data_AF-A0A935YRF5-F1
#
_entry.id   AF-A0A935YRF5-F1
#
_cell.length_a   1.000
_cell.length_b   1.000
_cell.length_c   1.000
_cell.angle_alpha   90.00
_cell.angle_beta   90.00
_cell.angle_gamma   90.00
#
_symmetry.space_group_name_H-M   'P 1'
#
loop_
_entity.id
_entity.type
_entity.pdbx_description
1 polymer ?
#
loop_
_entity_poly.entity_id
_entity_poly.type
_entity_poly.pdbx_seq_one_letter_code
_entity_poly.pdbx_strand_id
1 'polypeptide(L)'
;MLIQYLKSGATEAEKALSKIVLRNNIWATNSSIDKWTNPLGSNVTHENNLYYFYGGGKFHNDNWKLNASEKLAVAKFVNPAAKDFRLQAGSPAIDASDGSVPLYKYDLGGESTATGLRADIGAYEWR
;
A
#
# COMPACT_ATOMS: atom_id res chain seq x y z
N MET A 1 6.40 -1.58 -9.02
CA MET A 1 7.29 -0.44 -8.68
C MET A 1 8.52 -1.02 -8.01
N LEU A 2 9.66 -1.03 -8.70
CA LEU A 2 10.94 -1.46 -8.15
C LEU A 2 11.59 -0.22 -7.51
N ILE A 3 11.37 -0.01 -6.21
CA ILE A 3 12.17 0.98 -5.48
C ILE A 3 13.45 0.26 -5.08
N GLN A 4 14.48 0.38 -5.91
CA GLN A 4 15.83 -0.02 -5.55
C GLN A 4 16.78 1.08 -5.99
N TYR A 5 17.19 1.94 -5.06
CA TYR A 5 18.42 2.71 -5.17
C TYR A 5 18.95 3.06 -3.78
N LEU A 6 19.49 2.05 -3.09
CA LEU A 6 20.75 2.26 -2.40
C LEU A 6 21.82 1.71 -3.32
N LYS A 7 22.81 2.54 -3.69
CA LYS A 7 23.99 2.08 -4.42
C LYS A 7 24.58 0.88 -3.67
N SER A 8 24.97 -0.17 -4.38
CA SER A 8 25.72 -1.28 -3.77
C SER A 8 26.95 -0.69 -3.04
N GLY A 9 26.98 -0.80 -1.71
CA GLY A 9 28.02 -0.18 -0.87
C GLY A 9 27.56 0.88 0.14
N ALA A 10 26.26 1.14 0.30
CA ALA A 10 25.76 2.00 1.37
C ALA A 10 26.18 1.48 2.76
N THR A 11 26.82 2.34 3.54
CA THR A 11 27.23 2.09 4.92
C THR A 11 26.01 1.86 5.82
N GLU A 12 26.21 1.16 6.95
CA GLU A 12 25.12 0.98 7.94
C GLU A 12 24.57 2.33 8.45
N ALA A 13 25.39 3.38 8.45
CA ALA A 13 24.97 4.76 8.77
C ALA A 13 24.01 5.34 7.71
N GLU A 14 24.27 5.12 6.41
CA GLU A 14 23.39 5.58 5.33
C GLU A 14 22.06 4.80 5.30
N LYS A 15 22.10 3.51 5.62
CA LYS A 15 20.88 2.70 5.81
C LYS A 15 20.07 3.19 7.00
N ALA A 16 20.73 3.58 8.11
CA ALA A 16 20.06 4.10 9.30
C ALA A 16 19.34 5.45 9.06
N LEU A 17 19.79 6.24 8.08
CA LEU A 17 19.13 7.49 7.68
C LEU A 17 17.97 7.27 6.70
N SER A 18 17.90 6.11 6.05
CA SER A 18 16.91 5.82 5.01
C SER A 18 15.69 5.10 5.60
N LYS A 19 14.57 5.83 5.78
CA LYS A 19 13.30 5.28 6.27
C LYS A 19 12.20 5.38 5.23
N ILE A 20 11.43 4.31 5.06
CA ILE A 20 10.23 4.27 4.22
C ILE A 20 9.03 3.88 5.09
N VAL A 21 7.94 4.65 4.99
CA VAL A 21 6.66 4.33 5.62
C VAL A 21 5.66 4.05 4.51
N LEU A 22 5.18 2.81 4.43
CA LEU A 22 4.18 2.37 3.48
C LEU A 22 2.84 2.36 4.20
N ARG A 23 2.01 3.37 3.97
CA ARG A 23 0.68 3.46 4.61
C ARG A 23 -0.43 3.83 3.66
N ASN A 24 -1.62 3.32 3.95
CA ASN A 24 -2.84 3.61 3.18
C ASN A 24 -2.68 3.31 1.68
N ASN A 25 -1.90 2.27 1.33
CA ASN A 25 -1.74 1.81 -0.06
C ASN A 25 -2.59 0.57 -0.35
N ILE A 26 -3.02 0.41 -1.61
CA ILE A 26 -3.49 -0.87 -2.14
C ILE A 26 -2.34 -1.55 -2.88
N TRP A 27 -1.93 -2.73 -2.41
CA TRP A 27 -0.95 -3.60 -3.03
C TRP A 27 -1.65 -4.69 -3.83
N ALA A 28 -1.99 -4.39 -5.08
CA ALA A 28 -2.56 -5.36 -6.00
C ALA A 28 -1.46 -6.06 -6.80
N THR A 29 -1.23 -7.36 -6.58
CA THR A 29 -0.14 -8.08 -7.26
C THR A 29 -0.40 -9.59 -7.39
N ASN A 30 0.18 -10.20 -8.44
CA ASN A 30 0.29 -11.65 -8.58
C ASN A 30 1.66 -12.21 -8.19
N SER A 31 2.54 -11.36 -7.69
CA SER A 31 3.89 -11.71 -7.27
C SER A 31 3.97 -11.81 -5.75
N SER A 32 5.01 -12.50 -5.27
CA SER A 32 5.29 -12.50 -3.85
C SER A 32 5.81 -11.14 -3.39
N ILE A 33 5.33 -10.64 -2.25
CA ILE A 33 5.92 -9.49 -1.56
C ILE A 33 7.05 -10.01 -0.66
N ASP A 34 8.19 -9.34 -0.72
CA ASP A 34 9.43 -9.61 0.04
C ASP A 34 10.17 -10.92 -0.28
N LYS A 35 10.47 -11.18 -1.56
CA LYS A 35 11.21 -12.38 -1.98
C LYS A 35 12.67 -12.45 -1.46
N TRP A 36 13.23 -11.34 -0.99
CA TRP A 36 14.64 -11.19 -0.62
C TRP A 36 14.76 -10.24 0.57
N THR A 37 15.73 -10.46 1.46
CA THR A 37 16.00 -9.58 2.60
C THR A 37 16.00 -8.11 2.19
N ASN A 38 15.05 -7.35 2.72
CA ASN A 38 14.99 -5.91 2.52
C ASN A 38 16.31 -5.26 3.01
N PRO A 39 17.06 -4.56 2.14
CA PRO A 39 18.34 -3.93 2.53
C PRO A 39 18.16 -2.79 3.56
N LEU A 40 16.95 -2.28 3.72
CA LEU A 40 16.58 -1.32 4.76
C LEU A 40 16.07 -1.99 6.05
N GLY A 41 15.85 -3.31 6.05
CA GLY A 41 15.36 -4.06 7.22
C GLY A 41 14.13 -3.41 7.85
N SER A 42 14.20 -3.16 9.17
CA SER A 42 13.15 -2.51 9.97
C SER A 42 12.92 -1.03 9.64
N ASN A 43 13.74 -0.41 8.79
CA ASN A 43 13.53 0.96 8.34
C ASN A 43 12.47 1.07 7.24
N VAL A 44 11.98 -0.06 6.70
CA VAL A 44 10.69 -0.09 5.99
C VAL A 44 9.62 -0.50 6.97
N THR A 45 8.72 0.43 7.25
CA THR A 45 7.53 0.19 8.06
C THR A 45 6.31 0.15 7.15
N HIS A 46 5.35 -0.71 7.48
CA HIS A 46 4.11 -0.83 6.74
C HIS A 46 2.93 -0.88 7.72
N GLU A 47 1.88 -0.12 7.43
CA GLU A 47 0.69 0.00 8.28
C GLU A 47 -0.52 0.37 7.42
N ASN A 48 -1.72 -0.07 7.78
CA ASN A 48 -2.97 0.37 7.14
C ASN A 48 -2.99 0.20 5.61
N ASN A 49 -2.27 -0.79 5.10
CA ASN A 49 -2.33 -1.17 3.70
C ASN A 49 -3.41 -2.23 3.46
N LEU A 50 -3.97 -2.22 2.25
CA LEU A 50 -4.77 -3.30 1.72
C LEU A 50 -3.92 -4.11 0.75
N TYR A 51 -3.73 -5.39 1.03
CA TYR A 51 -3.09 -6.33 0.12
C TYR A 51 -4.16 -7.09 -0.66
N TYR A 52 -4.07 -7.02 -1.99
CA TYR A 52 -4.93 -7.77 -2.90
C TYR A 52 -4.05 -8.68 -3.77
N PHE A 53 -3.88 -9.92 -3.31
CA PHE A 53 -3.20 -10.93 -4.11
C PHE A 53 -4.17 -11.57 -5.11
N TYR A 54 -3.83 -11.50 -6.39
CA TYR A 54 -4.54 -12.19 -7.46
C TYR A 54 -3.63 -13.22 -8.13
N GLY A 55 -4.18 -14.32 -8.65
CA GLY A 55 -3.35 -15.42 -9.16
C GLY A 55 -2.45 -16.01 -8.07
N GLY A 56 -1.13 -16.02 -8.29
CA GLY A 56 -0.13 -16.62 -7.39
C GLY A 56 0.49 -15.68 -6.34
N GLY A 57 -0.04 -14.47 -6.17
CA GLY A 57 0.47 -13.49 -5.21
C GLY A 57 0.39 -13.98 -3.76
N LYS A 58 1.37 -13.62 -2.93
CA LYS A 58 1.42 -13.96 -1.51
C LYS A 58 2.47 -13.13 -0.78
N PHE A 59 2.48 -13.18 0.55
CA PHE A 59 3.68 -12.82 1.29
C PHE A 59 4.71 -13.95 1.18
N HIS A 60 5.99 -13.60 1.03
CA HIS A 60 7.09 -14.55 1.06
C HIS A 60 7.64 -14.64 2.48
N ASN A 61 7.49 -15.83 3.11
CA ASN A 61 7.96 -16.22 4.45
C ASN A 61 7.92 -15.12 5.55
N ASP A 62 8.45 -15.40 6.74
CA ASP A 62 8.09 -14.70 7.99
C ASP A 62 8.50 -13.21 8.07
N ASN A 63 9.19 -12.68 7.06
CA ASN A 63 9.73 -11.33 7.05
C ASN A 63 8.67 -10.26 6.75
N TRP A 64 7.66 -10.61 5.95
CA TRP A 64 6.52 -9.74 5.68
C TRP A 64 5.23 -10.43 6.07
N LYS A 65 4.59 -9.95 7.14
CA LYS A 65 3.31 -10.45 7.60
C LYS A 65 2.37 -9.27 7.82
N LEU A 66 1.07 -9.49 7.62
CA LEU A 66 0.08 -8.48 7.99
C LEU A 66 0.23 -8.14 9.47
N ASN A 67 0.18 -6.85 9.77
CA ASN A 67 -0.10 -6.40 11.12
C ASN A 67 -1.62 -6.17 11.32
N ALA A 68 -2.02 -5.82 12.55
CA ALA A 68 -3.43 -5.70 12.93
C ALA A 68 -4.18 -4.57 12.20
N SER A 69 -3.49 -3.58 11.64
CA SER A 69 -4.13 -2.48 10.92
C SER A 69 -4.25 -2.73 9.41
N GLU A 70 -3.66 -3.80 8.90
CA GLU A 70 -3.63 -4.14 7.50
C GLU A 70 -4.70 -5.18 7.14
N LYS A 71 -5.09 -5.19 5.86
CA LYS A 71 -6.14 -6.07 5.36
C LYS A 71 -5.62 -6.91 4.20
N LEU A 72 -6.00 -8.18 4.14
CA LEU A 72 -5.84 -9.04 2.96
C LEU A 72 -7.22 -9.32 2.39
N ALA A 73 -7.57 -8.68 1.27
CA ALA A 73 -8.88 -8.81 0.66
C ALA A 73 -8.87 -8.34 -0.80
N VAL A 74 -9.94 -8.67 -1.54
CA VAL A 74 -10.13 -8.20 -2.92
C VAL A 74 -10.42 -6.69 -2.92
N ALA A 75 -9.61 -5.91 -3.63
CA ALA A 75 -9.73 -4.45 -3.66
C ALA A 75 -11.00 -3.92 -4.38
N LYS A 76 -11.63 -4.75 -5.23
CA LYS A 76 -12.81 -4.41 -6.03
C LYS A 76 -12.62 -3.15 -6.89
N PHE A 77 -11.63 -3.19 -7.79
CA PHE A 77 -11.45 -2.14 -8.79
C PHE A 77 -12.53 -2.20 -9.88
N VAL A 78 -12.87 -1.05 -10.47
CA VAL A 78 -13.85 -0.94 -11.56
C VAL A 78 -13.42 -1.76 -12.79
N ASN A 79 -12.21 -1.53 -13.31
CA ASN A 79 -11.67 -2.28 -14.45
C ASN A 79 -10.13 -2.24 -14.45
N PRO A 80 -9.46 -3.10 -13.67
CA PRO A 80 -8.00 -3.07 -13.56
C PRO A 80 -7.30 -3.45 -14.89
N ALA A 81 -7.94 -4.23 -15.77
CA ALA A 81 -7.40 -4.55 -17.09
C ALA A 81 -7.30 -3.32 -18.00
N ALA A 82 -8.23 -2.36 -17.85
CA ALA A 82 -8.20 -1.07 -18.52
C ALA A 82 -7.44 0.02 -17.72
N LYS A 83 -6.75 -0.35 -16.62
CA LYS A 83 -6.09 0.57 -15.68
C LYS A 83 -7.05 1.54 -14.96
N ASP A 84 -8.33 1.17 -14.87
CA ASP A 84 -9.30 1.87 -14.04
C ASP A 84 -9.29 1.27 -12.63
N PHE A 85 -8.52 1.92 -11.76
CA PHE A 85 -8.32 1.51 -10.37
C PHE A 85 -9.23 2.24 -9.38
N ARG A 86 -10.29 2.90 -9.87
CA ARG A 86 -11.36 3.40 -8.99
C ARG A 86 -12.02 2.24 -8.27
N LEU A 87 -12.57 2.51 -7.09
CA LEU A 87 -13.19 1.51 -6.24
C LEU A 87 -14.63 1.23 -6.67
N GLN A 88 -15.08 0.00 -6.50
CA GLN A 88 -16.50 -0.38 -6.56
C GLN A 88 -17.11 -0.41 -5.17
N ALA A 89 -18.45 -0.32 -5.12
CA ALA A 89 -19.22 -0.42 -3.89
C ALA A 89 -18.84 -1.66 -3.06
N GLY A 90 -18.67 -1.44 -1.75
CA GLY A 90 -18.29 -2.48 -0.80
C GLY A 90 -16.84 -2.93 -0.91
N SER A 91 -15.95 -2.15 -1.52
CA SER A 91 -14.51 -2.35 -1.41
C SER A 91 -14.05 -2.24 0.05
N PRO A 92 -13.15 -3.12 0.53
CA PRO A 92 -12.59 -3.02 1.88
C PRO A 92 -11.65 -1.82 2.07
N ALA A 93 -11.35 -1.10 0.99
CA ALA A 93 -10.58 0.15 0.99
C ALA A 93 -11.42 1.38 1.32
N ILE A 94 -12.75 1.30 1.24
CA ILE A 94 -13.64 2.42 1.51
C ILE A 94 -13.66 2.75 3.01
N ASP A 95 -13.54 4.03 3.37
CA ASP A 95 -13.52 4.57 4.73
C ASP A 95 -12.48 3.86 5.64
N ALA A 96 -11.39 3.36 5.05
CA ALA A 96 -10.52 2.38 5.69
C ALA A 96 -9.15 2.94 6.12
N SER A 97 -8.84 4.21 5.84
CA SER A 97 -7.60 4.80 6.34
C SER A 97 -7.54 4.80 7.87
N ASP A 98 -6.34 4.91 8.42
CA ASP A 98 -6.09 5.06 9.87
C ASP A 98 -6.70 6.33 10.51
N GLY A 99 -7.35 7.19 9.73
CA GLY A 99 -7.85 8.49 10.21
C GLY A 99 -6.74 9.50 10.47
N SER A 100 -5.50 9.24 10.06
CA SER A 100 -4.52 10.32 9.92
C SER A 100 -5.03 11.30 8.87
N VAL A 101 -4.81 12.59 9.10
CA VAL A 101 -5.20 13.63 8.13
C VAL A 101 -4.50 13.28 6.81
N PRO A 102 -5.25 13.10 5.71
CA PRO A 102 -4.66 12.83 4.41
C PRO A 102 -3.62 13.92 4.11
N LEU A 103 -2.43 13.51 3.68
CA LEU A 103 -1.38 14.45 3.29
C LEU A 103 -1.79 15.32 2.08
N TYR A 104 -2.87 14.94 1.40
CA TYR A 104 -3.38 15.54 0.18
C TYR A 104 -4.88 15.80 0.31
N LYS A 105 -5.33 16.92 -0.26
CA LYS A 105 -6.74 17.37 -0.22
C LYS A 105 -7.64 16.67 -1.23
N TYR A 106 -7.04 16.19 -2.32
CA TYR A 106 -7.74 15.54 -3.43
C TYR A 106 -7.00 14.27 -3.86
N ASP A 107 -7.75 13.26 -4.26
CA ASP A 107 -7.26 12.00 -4.81
C ASP A 107 -6.76 12.15 -6.26
N LEU A 108 -6.41 11.04 -6.91
CA LEU A 108 -5.97 11.05 -8.31
C LEU A 108 -7.11 11.36 -9.31
N GLY A 109 -8.36 11.13 -8.93
CA GLY A 109 -9.56 11.47 -9.70
C GLY A 109 -10.00 12.92 -9.56
N GLY A 110 -9.43 13.68 -8.63
CA GLY A 110 -9.80 15.06 -8.29
C GLY A 110 -10.87 15.16 -7.21
N GLU A 111 -11.26 14.05 -6.57
CA GLU A 111 -12.24 14.03 -5.49
C GLU A 111 -11.61 14.37 -4.16
N SER A 112 -12.35 15.08 -3.30
CA SER A 112 -11.83 15.45 -1.97
C SER A 112 -11.68 14.22 -1.08
N THR A 113 -10.55 14.12 -0.39
CA THR A 113 -10.23 13.06 0.60
C THR A 113 -10.86 13.28 1.98
N ALA A 114 -11.56 14.40 2.16
CA ALA A 114 -12.26 14.73 3.39
C ALA A 114 -13.73 14.28 3.37
N THR A 115 -14.08 13.34 2.49
CA THR A 115 -15.43 12.76 2.40
C THR A 115 -15.54 11.47 3.19
N GLY A 116 -16.78 11.09 3.55
CA GLY A 116 -17.04 9.85 4.30
C GLY A 116 -16.72 9.95 5.80
N LEU A 117 -16.53 8.79 6.42
CA LEU A 117 -16.07 8.66 7.80
C LEU A 117 -14.55 8.85 7.89
N ARG A 118 -13.81 8.37 6.89
CA ARG A 118 -12.35 8.48 6.75
C ARG A 118 -12.00 8.46 5.26
N ALA A 119 -10.81 8.91 4.88
CA ALA A 119 -10.33 8.73 3.52
C ALA A 119 -10.23 7.24 3.15
N ASP A 120 -10.34 6.94 1.87
CA ASP A 120 -10.14 5.60 1.34
C ASP A 120 -8.67 5.20 1.30
N ILE A 121 -8.39 3.90 1.38
CA ILE A 121 -7.04 3.37 1.13
C ILE A 121 -6.81 3.34 -0.39
N GLY A 122 -5.67 3.85 -0.86
CA GLY A 122 -5.29 3.82 -2.27
C GLY A 122 -5.24 5.21 -2.90
N ALA A 123 -5.40 5.26 -4.22
CA ALA A 123 -5.21 6.49 -5.00
C ALA A 123 -6.53 7.19 -5.37
N TYR A 124 -7.67 6.53 -5.16
CA TYR A 124 -8.99 7.02 -5.54
C TYR A 124 -9.96 6.86 -4.37
N GLU A 125 -10.73 7.92 -4.12
CA GLU A 125 -11.90 7.92 -3.25
C GLU A 125 -13.10 7.33 -3.99
N TRP A 126 -13.93 6.58 -3.27
CA TRP A 126 -15.15 5.99 -3.78
C TRP A 126 -16.30 6.99 -3.74
N ARG A 127 -17.09 7.03 -4.82
CA ARG A 127 -18.33 7.80 -4.95
C ARG A 127 -19.37 7.04 -5.76
#